data_AF-A0A7Y6YAC6-F1
#
_entry.id   AF-A0A7Y6YAC6-F1
#
_cell.length_a   1.000
_cell.length_b   1.000
_cell.length_c   1.000
_cell.angle_alpha   90.00
_cell.angle_beta   90.00
_cell.angle_gamma   90.00
#
_symmetry.space_group_name_H-M   'P 1'
#
loop_
_entity.id
_entity.type
_entity.pdbx_description
1 polymer ?
#
loop_
_entity_poly.entity_id
_entity_poly.type
_entity_poly.pdbx_seq_one_letter_code
_entity_poly.pdbx_strand_id
1 'polypeptide(L)' 'MNQINPTKLLHSKWTAMIPKNKEKHFLVTEVEFDEERVVVSCTLEAVMSKRAI' A
#
# COMPACT_ATOMS: atom_id res chain seq x y z
N MET A 1 -1.79 17.96 3.83
CA MET A 1 -1.82 16.50 4.03
C MET A 1 -2.33 15.87 2.75
N ASN A 2 -1.66 14.86 2.18
CA ASN A 2 -2.13 14.22 0.95
C ASN A 2 -3.44 13.47 1.26
N GLN A 3 -4.56 13.94 0.73
CA GLN A 3 -5.82 13.23 0.81
C GLN A 3 -5.71 11.98 -0.05
N ILE A 4 -5.72 10.82 0.59
CA ILE A 4 -5.73 9.53 -0.07
C ILE A 4 -7.19 9.11 -0.20
N ASN A 5 -7.60 8.69 -1.40
CA ASN A 5 -8.94 8.16 -1.61
C ASN A 5 -8.94 6.64 -1.28
N PRO A 6 -9.65 6.21 -0.22
CA PRO A 6 -9.73 4.80 0.18
C PRO A 6 -10.13 3.84 -0.94
N THR A 7 -11.06 4.28 -1.79
CA THR A 7 -11.60 3.45 -2.89
C THR A 7 -10.58 3.18 -4.00
N LYS A 8 -9.52 3.99 -4.08
CA LYS A 8 -8.44 3.86 -5.07
C LYS A 8 -7.15 3.31 -4.46
N LEU A 9 -7.20 2.86 -3.20
CA LEU A 9 -6.02 2.38 -2.51
C LEU A 9 -5.53 1.07 -3.13
N LEU A 10 -6.44 0.14 -3.43
CA LEU A 10 -6.12 -1.13 -4.08
C LEU A 10 -5.44 -0.89 -5.44
N HIS A 11 -4.31 -1.57 -5.66
CA HIS A 11 -3.43 -1.44 -6.83
C HIS A 11 -2.77 -0.06 -7.03
N SER A 12 -2.88 0.85 -6.06
CA SER A 12 -2.10 2.08 -6.08
C SER A 12 -0.61 1.82 -5.88
N LYS A 13 0.23 2.63 -6.53
CA LYS A 13 1.68 2.52 -6.46
C LYS A 13 2.25 3.49 -5.44
N TRP A 14 3.07 2.98 -4.53
CA TRP A 14 3.70 3.74 -3.46
C TRP A 14 5.21 3.69 -3.60
N THR A 15 5.85 4.79 -3.23
CA THR A 15 7.31 4.91 -3.26
C THR A 15 7.81 5.17 -1.85
N ALA A 16 8.65 4.28 -1.34
CA ALA A 16 9.28 4.47 -0.04
C ALA A 16 10.24 5.66 -0.08
N MET A 17 10.16 6.54 0.93
CA MET A 17 11.10 7.65 1.07
C MET A 17 12.51 7.16 1.34
N ILE A 18 12.65 6.09 2.13
CA ILE A 18 13.92 5.45 2.47
C ILE A 18 13.82 3.98 2.03
N PRO A 19 14.42 3.62 0.89
CA PRO A 19 14.43 2.23 0.42
C PRO A 19 15.13 1.32 1.43
N LYS A 20 14.56 0.14 1.70
CA LYS A 20 15.20 -0.94 2.46
C LYS A 20 15.32 -2.15 1.55
N ASN A 21 16.38 -2.96 1.69
CA ASN A 21 16.59 -4.16 0.85
C ASN A 21 16.53 -3.91 -0.67
N LYS A 22 16.87 -2.70 -1.13
CA LYS A 22 16.71 -2.23 -2.53
C LYS A 22 15.25 -2.15 -3.00
N GLU A 23 14.27 -2.25 -2.09
CA GLU A 23 12.84 -2.11 -2.35
C GLU A 23 12.46 -0.62 -2.21
N LYS A 24 12.07 -0.02 -3.32
CA LYS A 24 11.63 1.39 -3.37
C LYS A 24 10.17 1.53 -3.79
N HIS A 25 9.67 0.62 -4.63
CA HIS A 25 8.33 0.67 -5.20
C HIS A 25 7.48 -0.47 -4.68
N PHE A 26 6.26 -0.11 -4.29
CA PHE A 26 5.30 -1.01 -3.69
C PHE A 26 3.94 -0.85 -4.37
N LEU A 27 3.15 -1.91 -4.37
CA LEU A 27 1.76 -1.92 -4.77
C LEU A 27 0.91 -2.31 -3.57
N VAL A 28 -0.23 -1.66 -3.40
CA VAL A 28 -1.24 -2.13 -2.44
C VAL A 28 -1.95 -3.31 -3.07
N THR A 29 -1.82 -4.51 -2.50
CA THR A 29 -2.43 -5.73 -3.03
C THR A 29 -3.71 -6.10 -2.28
N GLU A 30 -3.87 -5.63 -1.05
CA GLU A 30 -5.03 -5.91 -0.19
C GLU A 30 -5.35 -4.69 0.65
N VAL A 31 -6.64 -4.50 0.96
CA VAL A 31 -7.15 -3.42 1.80
C VAL A 31 -8.30 -3.97 2.63
N GLU A 32 -8.23 -3.74 3.94
CA GLU A 32 -9.31 -4.11 4.87
C GLU A 32 -10.09 -2.87 5.27
N PHE A 33 -11.41 -3.02 5.31
CA PHE A 33 -12.35 -1.99 5.71
C PHE A 33 -13.15 -2.46 6.92
N ASP A 34 -13.46 -1.53 7.82
CA ASP A 34 -14.41 -1.79 8.92
C ASP A 34 -15.88 -1.67 8.46
N GLU A 35 -16.79 -1.82 9.42
CA GLU A 35 -18.23 -1.69 9.22
C GLU A 35 -18.65 -0.30 8.73
N GLU A 36 -17.86 0.75 9.02
CA GLU A 36 -18.08 2.12 8.58
C GLU A 36 -17.39 2.45 7.25
N ARG A 37 -16.77 1.45 6.59
CA ARG A 37 -15.99 1.57 5.35
C ARG A 37 -14.74 2.44 5.49
N VAL A 38 -14.18 2.53 6.69
CA VAL A 38 -12.88 3.17 6.94
C VAL A 38 -11.78 2.13 6.72
N VAL A 39 -10.66 2.56 6.12
CA VAL A 39 -9.50 1.68 5.92
C VAL A 39 -8.86 1.39 7.27
N VAL A 40 -8.81 0.11 7.64
CA VAL A 40 -8.20 -0.36 8.89
C VAL A 40 -6.76 -0.82 8.64
N SER A 41 -6.54 -1.50 7.51
CA SER A 41 -5.23 -2.03 7.14
C SER A 41 -5.07 -2.11 5.62
N CYS A 42 -3.82 -2.19 5.17
CA CYS A 42 -3.50 -2.52 3.79
C CYS A 42 -2.17 -3.27 3.71
N THR A 43 -2.05 -4.17 2.74
CA THR A 43 -0.83 -4.93 2.48
C THR A 43 -0.05 -4.28 1.33
N LEU A 44 1.23 -4.03 1.54
CA LEU A 44 2.12 -3.49 0.51
C LEU A 44 3.03 -4.60 -0.03
N GLU A 45 2.95 -4.87 -1.33
CA GLU A 45 3.86 -5.79 -2.00
C GLU A 45 4.99 -5.02 -2.69
N ALA A 46 6.23 -5.37 -2.36
CA ALA A 46 7.40 -4.87 -3.06
C ALA A 46 7.39 -5.36 -4.53
N VAL A 47 7.42 -4.41 -5.48
CA VAL A 47 7.30 -4.73 -6.91
C VAL A 47 8.41 -5.66 -7.38
N MET A 48 9.63 -5.47 -6.87
CA MET A 48 10.82 -6.23 -7.30
C MET A 48 10.95 -7.60 -6.64
N SER A 49 10.75 -7.69 -5.33
CA SER A 49 10.98 -8.92 -4.57
C SER A 49 9.72 -9.77 -4.38
N LYS A 50 8.54 -9.21 -4.69
CA LYS A 50 7.23 -9.84 -4.42
C LYS A 50 7.00 -10.15 -2.94
N ARG A 51 7.75 -9.48 -2.07
CA ARG A 51 7.58 -9.57 -0.62
C ARG A 51 6.41 -8.69 -0.20
N ALA A 52 5.44 -9.29 0.49
CA ALA A 52 4.39 -8.56 1.20
C ALA A 52 4.91 -8.08 2.57
N ILE A 53 4.50 -6.89 2.94
CA ILE A 53 4.77 -6.22 4.24
C ILE A 53 3.55 -5.46 4.71
#